data_AF-A0A8C3V3L4-F1
#
_entry.id   AF-A0A8C3V3L4-F1
#
_cell.length_a   1.000
_cell.length_b   1.000
_cell.length_c   1.000
_cell.angle_alpha   90.00
_cell.angle_beta   90.00
_cell.angle_gamma   90.00
#
_symmetry.space_group_name_H-M   'P 1'
#
loop_
_entity.id
_entity.type
_entity.pdbx_description
1 polymer ?
#
loop_
_entity_poly.entity_id
_entity_poly.type
_entity_poly.pdbx_seq_one_letter_code
_entity_poly.pdbx_strand_id
1 'polypeptide(L)'
;MAAPSGRSCRCVWATLVPTALLFLAALAAAGPGTAPGATPSTAEFDVRPGGEVHSFSRSLGDFSCSFTYSAQGGTNEQWQMNVGVSEDSGLFSCSIWRPQGKSYLFFTQFKAEVKGAKIEYAMAYSQAAAGALSDIPLKQEEFEITETTVSHREGKFRFELSKLVIAAKPSRDEL
;
A
#
# COMPACT_ATOMS: atom_id res chain seq x y z
N MET A 1 -1.44 50.81 -69.54
CA MET A 1 -1.94 49.58 -70.18
C MET A 1 -2.99 48.97 -69.27
N ALA A 2 -4.14 48.61 -69.86
CA ALA A 2 -5.15 47.66 -69.42
C ALA A 2 -5.91 47.88 -68.08
N ALA A 3 -7.19 48.23 -68.23
CA ALA A 3 -8.33 47.88 -67.38
C ALA A 3 -8.54 46.32 -67.38
N PRO A 4 -9.52 45.67 -66.69
CA PRO A 4 -10.84 46.23 -66.35
C PRO A 4 -11.46 45.76 -64.99
N SER A 5 -12.33 46.56 -64.38
CA SER A 5 -13.79 46.44 -64.32
C SER A 5 -14.36 45.25 -63.52
N GLY A 6 -15.30 45.54 -62.62
CA GLY A 6 -16.48 44.67 -62.47
C GLY A 6 -17.09 44.56 -61.08
N ARG A 7 -18.12 45.39 -60.85
CA ARG A 7 -19.41 45.07 -60.19
C ARG A 7 -19.39 44.59 -58.72
N SER A 8 -20.08 45.22 -57.77
CA SER A 8 -21.50 45.66 -57.68
C SER A 8 -22.13 44.86 -56.55
N CYS A 9 -22.40 45.48 -55.41
CA CYS A 9 -23.76 45.81 -54.97
C CYS A 9 -23.74 46.21 -53.48
N ARG A 10 -24.44 47.30 -53.21
CA ARG A 10 -24.77 47.84 -51.90
C ARG A 10 -25.93 47.05 -51.29
N CYS A 11 -26.05 47.12 -49.96
CA CYS A 11 -27.26 47.24 -49.11
C CYS A 11 -26.80 46.89 -47.69
N VAL A 12 -26.41 47.83 -46.83
CA VAL A 12 -27.20 48.80 -46.05
C VAL A 12 -28.26 48.15 -45.16
N TRP A 13 -28.13 48.44 -43.85
CA TRP A 13 -29.06 48.42 -42.71
C TRP A 13 -28.53 47.53 -41.57
N ALA A 14 -27.89 48.09 -40.54
CA ALA A 14 -28.44 48.91 -39.45
C ALA A 14 -29.64 48.25 -38.77
N THR A 15 -29.47 47.81 -37.51
CA THR A 15 -30.39 47.89 -36.34
C THR A 15 -29.89 46.90 -35.25
N LEU A 16 -29.41 47.38 -34.09
CA LEU A 16 -30.12 47.68 -32.82
C LEU A 16 -30.12 46.51 -31.80
N VAL A 17 -29.16 46.56 -30.86
CA VAL A 17 -29.19 46.43 -29.36
C VAL A 17 -30.05 45.35 -28.64
N PRO A 18 -29.88 45.08 -27.31
CA PRO A 18 -29.64 43.72 -26.78
C PRO A 18 -30.68 43.23 -25.74
N THR A 19 -30.84 41.92 -25.56
CA THR A 19 -31.61 41.34 -24.44
C THR A 19 -31.09 39.92 -24.19
N ALA A 20 -30.39 39.67 -23.09
CA ALA A 20 -30.89 39.35 -21.75
C ALA A 20 -30.96 37.83 -21.50
N LEU A 21 -30.05 37.40 -20.62
CA LEU A 21 -29.96 36.19 -19.79
C LEU A 21 -31.00 35.08 -19.97
N LEU A 22 -30.49 33.85 -20.11
CA LEU A 22 -30.94 32.68 -19.35
C LEU A 22 -29.79 31.65 -19.28
N PHE A 23 -28.91 31.81 -18.29
CA PHE A 23 -27.96 30.77 -17.88
C PHE A 23 -28.68 29.77 -16.98
N LEU A 24 -29.02 28.59 -17.52
CA LEU A 24 -29.43 27.44 -16.72
C LEU A 24 -28.18 26.64 -16.32
N ALA A 25 -27.56 27.05 -15.23
CA ALA A 25 -26.59 26.21 -14.52
C ALA A 25 -27.36 25.20 -13.67
N ALA A 26 -27.56 23.99 -14.21
CA ALA A 26 -27.98 22.85 -13.40
C ALA A 26 -26.77 22.38 -12.57
N LEU A 27 -26.63 22.93 -11.36
CA LEU A 27 -25.67 22.46 -10.37
C LEU A 27 -26.20 21.14 -9.80
N ALA A 28 -25.78 20.02 -10.39
CA ALA A 28 -25.97 18.72 -9.77
C ALA A 28 -25.15 18.68 -8.48
N ALA A 29 -25.83 18.74 -7.33
CA ALA A 29 -25.24 18.52 -6.03
C ALA A 29 -24.80 17.04 -5.95
N ALA A 30 -23.56 16.76 -6.34
CA ALA A 30 -22.89 15.53 -5.93
C ALA A 30 -22.60 15.67 -4.42
N GLY A 31 -23.39 14.98 -3.61
CA GLY A 31 -23.14 14.88 -2.18
C GLY A 31 -21.75 14.30 -1.90
N PRO A 32 -21.06 14.73 -0.84
CA PRO A 32 -19.77 14.18 -0.48
C PRO A 32 -19.93 12.79 0.15
N GLY A 33 -19.05 11.88 -0.25
CA GLY A 33 -18.43 10.94 0.68
C GLY A 33 -19.17 9.63 0.98
N THR A 34 -18.99 8.67 0.07
CA THR A 34 -18.55 7.34 0.52
C THR A 34 -17.27 7.06 -0.23
N ALA A 35 -16.12 7.22 0.45
CA ALA A 35 -14.88 6.70 -0.09
C ALA A 35 -15.07 5.18 -0.28
N PRO A 36 -14.90 4.64 -1.50
CA PRO A 36 -14.96 3.20 -1.69
C PRO A 36 -13.92 2.54 -0.78
N GLY A 37 -14.28 1.41 -0.17
CA GLY A 37 -13.41 0.63 0.71
C GLY A 37 -11.98 0.62 0.19
N ALA A 38 -11.04 1.01 1.04
CA ALA A 38 -9.65 1.22 0.65
C ALA A 38 -9.11 -0.09 0.05
N THR A 39 -8.83 -0.08 -1.25
CA THR A 39 -8.36 -1.27 -1.97
C THR A 39 -7.04 -1.75 -1.38
N PRO A 40 -6.86 -3.06 -1.18
CA PRO A 40 -5.61 -3.59 -0.64
C PRO A 40 -4.45 -3.22 -1.58
N SER A 41 -3.34 -2.78 -0.99
CA SER A 41 -2.13 -2.38 -1.71
C SER A 41 -1.09 -3.49 -1.60
N THR A 42 -0.80 -4.13 -2.72
CA THR A 42 0.31 -5.09 -2.84
C THR A 42 1.50 -4.43 -3.53
N ALA A 43 2.71 -4.66 -3.03
CA ALA A 43 3.94 -4.23 -3.66
C ALA A 43 5.02 -5.32 -3.57
N GLU A 44 5.84 -5.38 -4.61
CA GLU A 44 7.02 -6.24 -4.65
C GLU A 44 8.26 -5.44 -4.25
N PHE A 45 9.20 -6.10 -3.58
CA PHE A 45 10.49 -5.52 -3.21
C PHE A 45 11.56 -6.61 -3.09
N ASP A 46 12.82 -6.22 -3.27
CA ASP A 46 13.93 -7.16 -3.11
C ASP A 46 14.51 -7.08 -1.69
N VAL A 47 14.62 -8.24 -1.05
CA VAL A 47 15.40 -8.43 0.17
C VAL A 47 16.86 -8.60 -0.23
N ARG A 48 17.68 -7.61 0.13
CA ARG A 48 19.11 -7.57 -0.23
C ARG A 48 19.95 -8.09 0.95
N PRO A 49 20.81 -9.09 0.74
CA PRO A 49 21.78 -9.50 1.73
C PRO A 49 22.94 -8.50 1.79
N GLY A 50 23.73 -8.57 2.87
CA GLY A 50 24.95 -7.77 3.03
C GLY A 50 25.24 -7.35 4.47
N GLY A 51 24.38 -7.71 5.43
CA GLY A 51 24.51 -7.29 6.82
C GLY A 51 24.12 -5.82 7.07
N GLU A 52 23.80 -5.06 6.04
CA GLU A 52 23.21 -3.73 6.17
C GLU A 52 21.74 -3.83 6.62
N VAL A 53 21.24 -2.75 7.23
CA VAL A 53 19.85 -2.65 7.63
C VAL A 53 19.06 -1.96 6.53
N HIS A 54 18.00 -2.60 6.08
CA HIS A 54 17.07 -2.06 5.08
C HIS A 54 15.67 -1.94 5.65
N SER A 55 14.89 -1.01 5.11
CA SER A 55 13.50 -0.82 5.47
C SER A 55 12.64 -0.64 4.22
N PHE A 56 11.49 -1.29 4.21
CA PHE A 56 10.47 -1.15 3.18
C PHE A 56 9.12 -0.89 3.84
N SER A 57 8.37 0.09 3.36
CA SER A 57 7.11 0.51 3.99
C SER A 57 5.99 0.64 2.97
N ARG A 58 4.78 0.29 3.40
CA ARG A 58 3.54 0.59 2.68
C ARG A 58 2.52 1.25 3.59
N SER A 59 1.68 2.08 2.99
CA SER A 59 0.63 2.81 3.69
C SER A 59 -0.68 2.66 2.94
N LEU A 60 -1.77 2.65 3.69
CA LEU A 60 -3.14 2.60 3.19
C LEU A 60 -3.99 3.53 4.04
N GLY A 61 -4.29 4.72 3.52
CA GLY A 61 -4.91 5.79 4.31
C GLY A 61 -4.05 6.17 5.51
N ASP A 62 -4.63 6.10 6.71
CA ASP A 62 -3.98 6.43 7.98
C ASP A 62 -3.12 5.29 8.55
N PHE A 63 -3.17 4.11 7.94
CA PHE A 63 -2.39 2.96 8.38
C PHE A 63 -1.08 2.84 7.62
N SER A 64 -0.02 2.42 8.30
CA SER A 64 1.25 2.09 7.67
C SER A 64 1.87 0.85 8.28
N CYS A 65 2.48 0.02 7.43
CA CYS A 65 3.28 -1.13 7.82
C CYS A 65 4.71 -0.94 7.30
N SER A 66 5.69 -1.01 8.17
CA SER A 66 7.12 -0.87 7.84
C SER A 66 7.84 -2.15 8.24
N PHE A 67 8.57 -2.74 7.30
CA PHE A 67 9.40 -3.92 7.51
C PHE A 67 10.87 -3.55 7.43
N THR A 68 11.56 -3.63 8.57
CA THR A 68 12.99 -3.42 8.71
C THR A 68 13.68 -4.75 8.93
N TYR A 69 14.75 -5.01 8.19
CA TYR A 69 15.49 -6.26 8.27
C TYR A 69 16.99 -6.05 8.06
N SER A 70 17.76 -7.06 8.47
CA SER A 70 19.13 -7.28 7.98
C SER A 70 19.32 -8.77 7.73
N ALA A 71 20.00 -9.09 6.64
CA ALA A 71 20.21 -10.46 6.23
C ALA A 71 21.59 -10.67 5.60
N GLN A 72 22.03 -11.92 5.63
CA GLN A 72 23.20 -12.42 4.92
C GLN A 72 22.75 -13.46 3.89
N GLY A 73 23.51 -13.59 2.81
CA GLY A 73 23.18 -14.50 1.71
C GLY A 73 23.97 -14.18 0.45
N GLY A 74 23.80 -15.00 -0.59
CA GLY A 74 24.53 -14.87 -1.85
C GLY A 74 23.80 -14.06 -2.94
N THR A 75 22.48 -13.96 -2.87
CA THR A 75 21.64 -13.33 -3.89
C THR A 75 20.47 -12.58 -3.27
N ASN A 76 19.96 -11.57 -3.96
CA ASN A 76 18.71 -10.92 -3.59
C ASN A 76 17.54 -11.90 -3.72
N GLU A 77 16.51 -11.71 -2.91
CA GLU A 77 15.26 -12.45 -3.04
C GLU A 77 14.09 -11.50 -3.24
N GLN A 78 13.19 -11.82 -4.17
CA GLN A 78 11.97 -11.06 -4.37
C GLN A 78 10.92 -11.43 -3.32
N TRP A 79 10.37 -10.41 -2.66
CA TRP A 79 9.35 -10.50 -1.63
C TRP A 79 8.16 -9.62 -1.98
N GLN A 80 7.03 -9.90 -1.33
CA GLN A 80 5.80 -9.14 -1.47
C GLN A 80 5.33 -8.65 -0.11
N MET A 81 4.79 -7.44 -0.11
CA MET A 81 4.08 -6.86 1.03
C MET A 81 2.68 -6.47 0.57
N ASN A 82 1.66 -6.96 1.27
CA ASN A 82 0.27 -6.57 1.09
C ASN A 82 -0.24 -5.89 2.37
N VAL A 83 -0.85 -4.73 2.20
CA VAL A 83 -1.57 -4.02 3.25
C VAL A 83 -3.02 -3.85 2.85
N GLY A 84 -3.95 -4.06 3.77
CA GLY A 84 -5.39 -3.99 3.50
C GLY A 84 -6.18 -3.73 4.77
N VAL A 85 -7.42 -3.25 4.62
CA VAL A 85 -8.39 -3.23 5.72
C VAL A 85 -9.46 -4.25 5.38
N SER A 86 -9.70 -5.20 6.28
CA SER A 86 -10.77 -6.18 6.11
C SER A 86 -12.13 -5.49 6.24
N GLU A 87 -12.99 -5.65 5.24
CA GLU A 87 -14.34 -5.07 5.24
C GLU A 87 -15.22 -5.70 6.36
N ASP A 88 -15.02 -6.98 6.65
CA ASP A 88 -15.82 -7.72 7.64
C ASP A 88 -15.43 -7.41 9.09
N SER A 89 -14.12 -7.39 9.38
CA SER A 89 -13.61 -7.24 10.75
C SER A 89 -13.16 -5.82 11.07
N GLY A 90 -12.99 -4.96 10.07
CA GLY A 90 -12.40 -3.62 10.23
C GLY A 90 -10.93 -3.64 10.65
N LEU A 91 -10.27 -4.81 10.64
CA LEU A 91 -8.87 -4.94 11.03
C LEU A 91 -7.96 -4.54 9.87
N PHE A 92 -6.90 -3.82 10.20
CA PHE A 92 -5.78 -3.60 9.31
C PHE A 92 -4.92 -4.86 9.24
N SER A 93 -4.69 -5.36 8.04
CA SER A 93 -3.85 -6.53 7.77
C SER A 93 -2.57 -6.08 7.06
N CYS A 94 -1.42 -6.55 7.54
CA CYS A 94 -0.14 -6.44 6.87
C CYS A 94 0.47 -7.84 6.73
N SER A 95 0.68 -8.28 5.50
CA SER A 95 1.33 -9.56 5.19
C SER A 95 2.59 -9.30 4.38
N ILE A 96 3.70 -9.89 4.81
CA ILE A 96 5.00 -9.81 4.12
C ILE A 96 5.48 -11.23 3.89
N TRP A 97 5.73 -11.63 2.65
CA TRP A 97 6.12 -13.01 2.37
C TRP A 97 6.99 -13.15 1.12
N ARG A 98 7.69 -14.28 1.06
CA ARG A 98 8.36 -14.75 -0.15
C ARG A 98 7.38 -15.57 -0.99
N PRO A 99 7.02 -15.15 -2.23
CA PRO A 99 6.07 -15.89 -3.08
C PRO A 99 6.51 -17.32 -3.41
N GLN A 100 7.83 -17.56 -3.42
CA GLN A 100 8.43 -18.88 -3.65
C GLN A 100 8.44 -19.79 -2.40
N GLY A 101 7.86 -19.37 -1.27
CA GLY A 101 7.67 -20.21 -0.08
C GLY A 101 8.79 -20.10 0.94
N LYS A 102 9.96 -20.71 0.68
CA LYS A 102 11.08 -20.73 1.65
C LYS A 102 12.17 -19.71 1.29
N SER A 103 12.55 -18.83 2.21
CA SER A 103 13.74 -17.99 2.03
C SER A 103 15.03 -18.76 2.32
N TYR A 104 16.06 -18.47 1.52
CA TYR A 104 17.42 -18.97 1.72
C TYR A 104 18.36 -17.91 2.32
N LEU A 105 17.83 -16.72 2.61
CA LEU A 105 18.56 -15.69 3.32
C LEU A 105 18.62 -15.99 4.81
N PHE A 106 19.75 -15.64 5.41
CA PHE A 106 19.97 -15.74 6.84
C PHE A 106 19.67 -14.39 7.49
N PHE A 107 18.48 -14.25 8.07
CA PHE A 107 18.04 -13.00 8.69
C PHE A 107 18.69 -12.82 10.05
N THR A 108 19.61 -11.87 10.19
CA THR A 108 20.23 -11.55 11.49
C THR A 108 19.27 -10.79 12.39
N GLN A 109 18.40 -9.96 11.80
CA GLN A 109 17.36 -9.22 12.50
C GLN A 109 16.16 -8.97 11.59
N PHE A 110 14.97 -8.98 12.18
CA PHE A 110 13.77 -8.44 11.56
C PHE A 110 12.92 -7.67 12.58
N LYS A 111 12.20 -6.68 12.07
CA LYS A 111 11.23 -5.88 12.80
C LYS A 111 10.15 -5.38 11.85
N ALA A 112 8.90 -5.61 12.17
CA ALA A 112 7.76 -5.04 11.49
C ALA A 112 7.01 -4.10 12.43
N GLU A 113 6.79 -2.87 12.01
CA GLU A 113 6.09 -1.83 12.78
C GLU A 113 4.81 -1.44 12.06
N VAL A 114 3.72 -1.33 12.81
CA VAL A 114 2.41 -0.86 12.35
C VAL A 114 2.10 0.49 13.00
N LYS A 115 1.64 1.44 12.19
CA LYS A 115 1.19 2.77 12.62
C LYS A 115 -0.30 2.95 12.30
N GLY A 116 -1.00 3.68 13.18
CA GLY A 116 -2.44 3.91 13.10
C GLY A 116 -3.30 2.75 13.62
N ALA A 117 -2.69 1.65 14.06
CA ALA A 117 -3.39 0.48 14.60
C ALA A 117 -2.57 -0.22 15.69
N LYS A 118 -3.26 -0.93 16.59
CA LYS A 118 -2.67 -1.78 17.62
C LYS A 118 -2.76 -3.25 17.23
N ILE A 119 -1.67 -3.98 17.33
CA ILE A 119 -1.58 -5.40 16.95
C ILE A 119 -2.47 -6.22 17.88
N GLU A 120 -3.43 -6.94 17.30
CA GLU A 120 -4.23 -7.95 18.02
C GLU A 120 -3.68 -9.35 17.80
N TYR A 121 -3.15 -9.60 16.60
CA TYR A 121 -2.58 -10.89 16.22
C TYR A 121 -1.38 -10.69 15.31
N ALA A 122 -0.31 -11.42 15.58
CA ALA A 122 0.80 -11.53 14.66
C ALA A 122 1.41 -12.92 14.69
N MET A 123 1.89 -13.36 13.53
CA MET A 123 2.55 -14.65 13.35
C MET A 123 3.69 -14.53 12.36
N ALA A 124 4.79 -15.22 12.66
CA ALA A 124 5.94 -15.33 11.79
C ALA A 124 6.16 -16.80 11.40
N TYR A 125 6.69 -17.04 10.20
CA TYR A 125 6.86 -18.36 9.63
C TYR A 125 8.26 -18.52 9.05
N SER A 126 8.93 -19.64 9.35
CA SER A 126 10.21 -20.00 8.72
C SER A 126 10.04 -20.46 7.28
N GLN A 127 8.85 -20.97 6.94
CA GLN A 127 8.47 -21.37 5.59
C GLN A 127 7.05 -20.88 5.30
N ALA A 128 6.86 -20.25 4.14
CA ALA A 128 5.55 -19.86 3.65
C ALA A 128 4.95 -20.94 2.74
N ALA A 129 3.64 -21.08 2.77
CA ALA A 129 2.91 -21.93 1.85
C ALA A 129 3.06 -21.45 0.40
N ALA A 130 3.59 -22.30 -0.47
CA ALA A 130 3.73 -22.05 -1.91
C ALA A 130 3.83 -23.38 -2.66
N GLY A 131 2.92 -23.62 -3.62
CA GLY A 131 2.85 -24.90 -4.33
C GLY A 131 2.60 -26.07 -3.37
N ALA A 132 3.56 -27.00 -3.26
CA ALA A 132 3.49 -28.15 -2.35
C ALA A 132 3.99 -27.86 -0.92
N LEU A 133 4.52 -26.65 -0.67
CA LEU A 133 4.99 -26.26 0.66
C LEU A 133 3.81 -25.81 1.54
N SER A 134 3.87 -26.15 2.83
CA SER A 134 2.96 -25.66 3.85
C SER A 134 3.62 -24.56 4.70
N ASP A 135 2.79 -23.75 5.36
CA ASP A 135 3.25 -22.78 6.36
C ASP A 135 3.89 -23.53 7.55
N ILE A 136 5.11 -23.15 7.95
CA ILE A 136 5.77 -23.63 9.17
C ILE A 136 5.96 -22.43 10.10
N PRO A 137 5.19 -22.33 11.20
CA PRO A 137 5.29 -21.21 12.11
C PRO A 137 6.63 -21.21 12.85
N LEU A 138 7.15 -20.01 13.14
CA LEU A 138 8.22 -19.85 14.10
C LEU A 138 7.73 -20.17 15.50
N LYS A 139 8.64 -20.61 16.37
CA LYS A 139 8.28 -20.81 17.77
C LYS A 139 8.07 -19.46 18.45
N GLN A 140 7.19 -19.42 19.44
CA GLN A 140 6.85 -18.19 20.15
C GLN A 140 8.06 -17.56 20.86
N GLU A 141 9.08 -18.36 21.23
CA GLU A 141 10.32 -17.83 21.82
C GLU A 141 11.25 -17.14 20.83
N GLU A 142 11.04 -17.29 19.52
CA GLU A 142 11.92 -16.75 18.47
C GLU A 142 11.61 -15.29 18.11
N PHE A 143 10.43 -14.80 18.51
CA PHE A 143 10.00 -13.45 18.21
C PHE A 143 9.17 -12.90 19.38
N GLU A 144 8.94 -11.60 19.34
CA GLU A 144 8.12 -10.89 20.31
C GLU A 144 7.15 -9.97 19.60
N ILE A 145 6.00 -9.79 20.25
CA ILE A 145 4.93 -8.93 19.78
C ILE A 145 4.70 -7.88 20.88
N THR A 146 4.72 -6.62 20.48
CA THR A 146 4.37 -5.46 21.30
C THR A 146 3.08 -4.85 20.74
N GLU A 147 2.64 -3.71 21.29
CA GLU A 147 1.40 -3.06 20.83
C GLU A 147 1.41 -2.69 19.34
N THR A 148 2.58 -2.37 18.79
CA THR A 148 2.71 -1.86 17.40
C THR A 148 3.83 -2.53 16.62
N THR A 149 4.65 -3.37 17.26
CA THR A 149 5.86 -3.93 16.64
C THR A 149 5.94 -5.44 16.84
N VAL A 150 6.37 -6.14 15.80
CA VAL A 150 6.76 -7.56 15.82
C VAL A 150 8.25 -7.64 15.49
N SER A 151 9.07 -8.14 16.40
CA SER A 151 10.53 -8.24 16.23
C SER A 151 11.05 -9.63 16.54
N HIS A 152 12.18 -9.98 15.94
CA HIS A 152 12.93 -11.16 16.35
C HIS A 152 13.42 -11.04 17.81
N ARG A 153 13.61 -12.18 18.46
CA ARG A 153 14.30 -12.26 19.75
C ARG A 153 15.76 -12.65 19.55
N GLU A 154 16.66 -11.77 20.00
CA GLU A 154 18.09 -12.01 19.95
C GLU A 154 18.48 -13.32 20.66
N GLY A 155 19.32 -14.12 20.00
CA GLY A 155 19.80 -15.41 20.52
C GLY A 155 18.78 -16.56 20.55
N LYS A 156 17.52 -16.31 20.19
CA LYS A 156 16.48 -17.35 20.06
C LYS A 156 16.05 -17.58 18.62
N PHE A 157 15.95 -16.50 17.85
CA PHE A 157 15.58 -16.55 16.45
C PHE A 157 16.58 -17.37 15.63
N ARG A 158 16.09 -18.34 14.86
CA ARG A 158 16.92 -19.25 14.07
C ARG A 158 17.27 -18.72 12.68
N PHE A 159 17.16 -17.41 12.47
CA PHE A 159 17.55 -16.72 11.23
C PHE A 159 16.75 -17.09 9.98
N GLU A 160 15.68 -17.88 10.14
CA GLU A 160 14.79 -18.31 9.06
C GLU A 160 13.49 -17.50 9.12
N LEU A 161 13.24 -16.67 8.10
CA LEU A 161 11.97 -15.96 7.95
C LEU A 161 11.53 -16.06 6.49
N SER A 162 10.26 -16.40 6.28
CA SER A 162 9.66 -16.49 4.95
C SER A 162 8.32 -15.79 4.83
N LYS A 163 7.60 -15.62 5.94
CA LYS A 163 6.31 -14.95 5.98
C LYS A 163 6.06 -14.33 7.35
N LEU A 164 5.44 -13.17 7.35
CA LEU A 164 4.96 -12.44 8.50
C LEU A 164 3.51 -12.01 8.21
N VAL A 165 2.62 -12.25 9.17
CA VAL A 165 1.22 -11.83 9.09
C VAL A 165 0.91 -11.04 10.35
N ILE A 166 0.39 -9.83 10.19
CA ILE A 166 -0.03 -8.95 11.26
C ILE A 166 -1.47 -8.55 11.01
N ALA A 167 -2.33 -8.73 12.01
CA ALA A 167 -3.66 -8.16 12.07
C ALA A 167 -3.71 -7.19 13.25
N ALA A 168 -4.06 -5.94 12.96
CA ALA A 168 -4.07 -4.85 13.90
C ALA A 168 -5.43 -4.15 13.88
N LYS A 169 -5.93 -3.79 15.06
CA LYS A 169 -7.16 -3.03 15.21
C LYS A 169 -6.87 -1.54 15.14
N PRO A 170 -7.63 -0.75 14.36
CA PRO A 170 -7.46 0.70 14.31
C PRO A 170 -7.46 1.31 15.71
N SER A 171 -6.45 2.13 16.01
CA SER A 171 -6.45 2.92 17.25
C SER A 171 -7.43 4.06 17.05
N ARG A 172 -8.63 3.92 17.61
CA ARG A 172 -9.63 4.97 17.57
C ARG A 172 -9.22 6.06 18.56
N ASP A 173 -8.52 7.07 18.06
CA ASP A 173 -8.25 8.31 18.80
C ASP A 173 -9.56 9.13 18.79
N GLU A 174 -10.37 8.95 19.83
CA GLU A 174 -11.53 9.82 20.08
C GLU A 174 -10.98 11.09 20.74
N LEU A 175 -10.74 12.13 19.94
CA LEU A 175 -10.23 13.42 20.38
C LEU A 175 -11.34 14.49 20.31
#